data_AF-A0A1J5B2D0-F1
#
_entry.id   AF-A0A1J5B2D0-F1
#
_cell.length_a   1.000
_cell.length_b   1.000
_cell.length_c   1.000
_cell.angle_alpha   90.00
_cell.angle_beta   90.00
_cell.angle_gamma   90.00
#
_symmetry.space_group_name_H-M   'P 1'
#
loop_
_entity.id
_entity.type
_entity.pdbx_description
1 polymer ?
#
loop_
_entity_poly.entity_id
_entity_poly.type
_entity_poly.pdbx_seq_one_letter_code
_entity_poly.pdbx_strand_id
1 'polypeptide(L)'
;MIERTFKILVLLMTTFYMSGCSSNNDDAMRYFEDRYFAIEKVIDADTDFQNSLEKILSENADDTLFGDEYIAIIDEINFKFNTLANVINELKVNNLLEETNDNNLNRAYRLLIETYREVIESDYSQIVELVKNSDHGEEESNQKFNTLYTNASDKLNKKVDLFYEALHEYSIAKDLEIDLK
;
A
#
# COMPACT_ATOMS: atom_id res chain seq x y z
N MET A 1 6.58 26.24 8.76
CA MET A 1 5.38 25.63 9.39
C MET A 1 4.51 25.12 8.26
N ILE A 2 4.68 23.85 7.88
CA ILE A 2 3.98 23.22 6.75
C ILE A 2 2.94 22.29 7.36
N GLU A 3 1.65 22.54 7.07
CA GLU A 3 0.57 21.60 7.35
C GLU A 3 0.84 20.31 6.58
N ARG A 4 1.37 19.30 7.28
CA ARG A 4 1.55 17.95 6.77
C ARG A 4 0.37 17.14 7.24
N THR A 5 -0.67 17.06 6.42
CA THR A 5 -1.75 16.11 6.60
C THR A 5 -2.03 15.47 5.24
N PHE A 6 -1.32 14.39 4.94
CA PHE A 6 -1.61 13.55 3.79
C PHE A 6 -1.65 12.12 4.27
N LYS A 7 -2.82 11.74 4.77
CA LYS A 7 -3.13 10.35 5.10
C LYS A 7 -3.51 9.67 3.79
N ILE A 8 -2.89 8.51 3.49
CA ILE A 8 -3.66 7.46 2.82
C ILE A 8 -4.68 7.00 3.86
N LEU A 9 -5.80 7.71 3.93
CA LEU A 9 -6.90 7.33 4.80
C LEU A 9 -7.71 6.24 4.07
N VAL A 10 -7.17 5.03 4.02
CA VAL A 10 -7.96 3.85 3.64
C VAL A 10 -8.27 3.10 4.93
N LEU A 11 -9.33 3.53 5.60
CA LEU A 11 -9.86 2.85 6.78
C LEU A 11 -11.05 1.99 6.34
N LEU A 12 -10.78 1.01 5.48
CA LEU A 12 -11.79 0.10 4.93
C LEU A 12 -11.95 -1.13 5.82
N MET A 13 -12.75 -1.00 6.89
CA MET A 13 -13.34 -2.17 7.54
C MET A 13 -14.49 -2.69 6.67
N THR A 14 -14.18 -3.51 5.67
CA THR A 14 -15.19 -4.15 4.79
C THR A 14 -15.88 -5.30 5.51
N THR A 15 -17.21 -5.23 5.63
CA THR A 15 -18.06 -6.34 6.10
C THR A 15 -18.83 -6.90 4.90
N PHE A 16 -18.69 -8.19 4.61
CA PHE A 16 -19.35 -8.84 3.47
C PHE A 16 -20.69 -9.46 3.87
N TYR A 17 -21.75 -9.18 3.10
CA TYR A 17 -23.02 -9.89 3.13
C TYR A 17 -23.30 -10.42 1.72
N MET A 18 -23.45 -11.74 1.55
CA MET A 18 -23.86 -12.33 0.27
C MET A 18 -25.29 -12.84 0.40
N SER A 19 -26.24 -12.24 -0.34
CA SER A 19 -27.61 -12.71 -0.43
C SER A 19 -28.03 -12.93 -1.89
N GLY A 20 -27.66 -14.06 -2.50
CA GLY A 20 -28.18 -14.46 -3.83
C GLY A 20 -27.40 -15.58 -4.55
N CYS A 21 -28.14 -16.47 -5.23
CA CYS A 21 -27.81 -17.63 -6.12
C CYS A 21 -26.39 -18.25 -6.22
N SER A 22 -26.34 -19.57 -5.98
CA SER A 22 -25.15 -20.39 -5.65
C SER A 22 -24.11 -20.67 -6.75
N SER A 23 -24.24 -20.20 -7.99
CA SER A 23 -23.20 -20.45 -9.03
C SER A 23 -22.31 -19.25 -9.32
N ASN A 24 -22.77 -18.02 -9.07
CA ASN A 24 -21.95 -16.81 -9.21
C ASN A 24 -21.10 -16.55 -7.96
N ASN A 25 -21.42 -17.22 -6.84
CA ASN A 25 -20.75 -17.03 -5.56
C ASN A 25 -19.40 -17.74 -5.47
N ASP A 26 -19.19 -18.87 -6.14
CA ASP A 26 -17.94 -19.64 -5.98
C ASP A 26 -16.73 -18.92 -6.62
N ASP A 27 -16.91 -18.37 -7.83
CA ASP A 27 -15.86 -17.60 -8.52
C ASP A 27 -15.61 -16.25 -7.83
N ALA A 28 -16.66 -15.61 -7.34
CA ALA A 28 -16.56 -14.39 -6.55
C ALA A 28 -15.83 -14.65 -5.24
N MET A 29 -16.21 -15.70 -4.51
CA MET A 29 -15.57 -16.09 -3.25
C MET A 29 -14.09 -16.39 -3.45
N ARG A 30 -13.74 -17.18 -4.48
CA ARG A 30 -12.33 -17.44 -4.84
C ARG A 30 -11.57 -16.14 -5.14
N TYR A 31 -12.18 -15.20 -5.86
CA TYR A 31 -11.56 -13.90 -6.09
C TYR A 31 -11.28 -13.15 -4.77
N PHE A 32 -12.22 -13.15 -3.82
CA PHE A 32 -12.02 -12.49 -2.53
C PHE A 32 -10.93 -13.17 -1.71
N GLU A 33 -10.98 -14.49 -1.60
CA GLU A 33 -10.02 -15.31 -0.86
C GLU A 33 -8.59 -15.16 -1.41
N ASP A 34 -8.43 -15.21 -2.73
CA ASP A 34 -7.11 -15.25 -3.36
C ASP A 34 -6.53 -13.85 -3.64
N ARG A 35 -7.36 -12.84 -3.91
CA ARG A 35 -6.90 -11.56 -4.49
C ARG A 35 -7.27 -10.36 -3.66
N TYR A 36 -8.52 -10.23 -3.24
CA TYR A 36 -8.93 -9.07 -2.43
C TYR A 36 -8.19 -9.02 -1.09
N PHE A 37 -8.23 -10.10 -0.30
CA PHE A 37 -7.53 -10.13 0.98
C PHE A 37 -6.01 -10.05 0.84
N ALA A 38 -5.47 -10.46 -0.31
CA ALA A 38 -4.07 -10.25 -0.62
C ALA A 38 -3.73 -8.77 -0.82
N ILE A 39 -4.58 -8.01 -1.51
CA ILE A 39 -4.42 -6.55 -1.66
C ILE A 39 -4.60 -5.83 -0.32
N GLU A 40 -5.59 -6.21 0.47
CA GLU A 40 -5.80 -5.61 1.80
C GLU A 40 -4.54 -5.77 2.68
N LYS A 41 -3.94 -6.97 2.71
CA LYS A 41 -2.67 -7.18 3.43
C LYS A 41 -1.52 -6.29 2.94
N VAL A 42 -1.48 -6.00 1.64
CA VAL A 42 -0.49 -5.09 1.07
C VAL A 42 -0.74 -3.66 1.54
N ILE A 43 -1.99 -3.20 1.46
CA ILE A 43 -2.39 -1.84 1.87
C ILE A 43 -2.15 -1.64 3.37
N ASP A 44 -2.45 -2.65 4.19
CA ASP A 44 -2.17 -2.63 5.63
C ASP A 44 -0.66 -2.50 5.90
N ALA A 45 0.17 -3.30 5.21
CA ALA A 45 1.61 -3.26 5.37
C ALA A 45 2.22 -1.93 4.88
N ASP A 46 1.68 -1.35 3.80
CA ASP A 46 2.07 -0.03 3.30
C ASP A 46 1.68 1.08 4.27
N THR A 47 0.46 1.03 4.81
CA THR A 47 0.00 1.96 5.84
C THR A 47 0.89 1.91 7.08
N ASP A 48 1.23 0.71 7.56
CA ASP A 48 2.15 0.51 8.67
C ASP A 48 3.54 1.12 8.39
N PHE A 49 4.07 0.91 7.19
CA PHE A 49 5.36 1.48 6.79
C PHE A 49 5.30 3.02 6.74
N GLN A 50 4.26 3.59 6.13
CA GLN A 50 4.07 5.03 6.06
C GLN A 50 3.89 5.67 7.44
N ASN A 51 3.15 5.03 8.34
CA ASN A 51 3.01 5.50 9.72
C ASN A 51 4.36 5.56 10.45
N SER A 52 5.23 4.56 10.26
CA SER A 52 6.59 4.59 10.81
C SER A 52 7.46 5.71 10.21
N LEU A 53 7.25 6.06 8.93
CA LEU A 53 7.89 7.23 8.32
C LEU A 53 7.35 8.56 8.86
N GLU A 54 6.04 8.69 9.04
CA GLU A 54 5.42 9.90 9.60
C GLU A 54 5.89 10.17 11.03
N LYS A 55 6.07 9.11 11.82
CA LYS A 55 6.61 9.20 13.18
C LYS A 55 7.94 9.95 13.20
N ILE A 56 8.88 9.63 12.30
CA ILE A 56 10.15 10.36 12.14
C ILE A 56 9.93 11.82 11.78
N LEU A 57 9.03 12.11 10.83
CA LEU A 57 8.77 13.47 10.39
C LEU A 57 8.15 14.33 11.49
N SER A 58 7.42 13.70 12.42
CA SER A 58 6.79 14.36 13.56
C SER A 58 7.74 14.48 14.76
N GLU A 59 8.54 13.46 15.05
CA GLU A 59 9.41 13.40 16.22
C GLU A 59 10.76 14.11 15.97
N ASN A 60 11.26 14.17 14.73
CA ASN A 60 12.40 15.04 14.36
C ASN A 60 12.03 16.53 14.25
N ALA A 61 10.75 16.89 14.36
CA ALA A 61 10.35 18.30 14.47
C ALA A 61 10.65 18.88 15.86
N ASP A 62 10.80 18.02 16.86
CA ASP A 62 11.46 18.33 18.13
C ASP A 62 12.93 17.90 18.00
N ASP A 63 13.87 18.83 18.15
CA ASP A 63 15.34 18.62 18.06
C ASP A 63 15.92 17.65 19.15
N THR A 64 15.18 16.62 19.57
CA THR A 64 15.46 15.79 20.74
C THR A 64 15.66 14.30 20.47
N LEU A 65 15.44 13.80 19.25
CA LEU A 65 15.73 12.40 18.94
C LEU A 65 17.25 12.18 18.85
N PHE A 66 17.85 11.68 19.94
CA PHE A 66 19.27 11.36 20.03
C PHE A 66 19.49 9.91 20.48
N GLY A 67 20.48 9.24 19.88
CA GLY A 67 20.99 7.95 20.36
C GLY A 67 20.03 6.77 20.11
N ASP A 68 19.75 6.00 21.17
CA ASP A 68 19.07 4.70 21.09
C ASP A 68 17.63 4.78 20.57
N GLU A 69 16.93 5.89 20.81
CA GLU A 69 15.55 6.10 20.34
C GLU A 69 15.49 6.28 18.83
N TYR A 70 16.45 7.03 18.27
CA TYR A 70 16.59 7.18 16.83
C TYR A 70 16.89 5.83 16.16
N ILE A 71 17.82 5.06 16.73
CA ILE A 71 18.17 3.72 16.22
C ILE A 71 16.93 2.80 16.22
N ALA A 72 16.14 2.82 17.30
CA ALA A 72 14.92 2.02 17.39
C ALA A 72 13.90 2.37 16.30
N ILE A 73 13.76 3.66 15.96
CA ILE A 73 12.89 4.11 14.88
C ILE A 73 13.42 3.63 13.52
N ILE A 74 14.72 3.74 13.26
CA ILE A 74 15.34 3.22 12.03
C ILE A 74 15.11 1.71 11.88
N ASP A 75 15.27 0.95 12.95
CA ASP A 75 15.02 -0.49 12.96
C ASP A 75 13.54 -0.81 12.70
N GLU A 76 12.62 -0.04 13.28
CA GLU A 76 11.18 -0.17 13.03
C GLU A 76 10.83 0.05 11.56
N ILE A 77 11.34 1.12 10.93
CA ILE A 77 11.13 1.39 9.49
C ILE A 77 11.67 0.25 8.64
N ASN A 78 12.89 -0.20 8.92
CA ASN A 78 13.50 -1.29 8.16
C ASN A 78 12.68 -2.56 8.28
N PHE A 79 12.20 -2.86 9.47
CA PHE A 79 11.31 -3.99 9.70
C PHE A 79 10.03 -3.84 8.87
N LYS A 80 9.33 -2.70 8.94
CA LYS A 80 8.08 -2.47 8.19
C LYS A 80 8.28 -2.46 6.67
N PHE A 81 9.36 -1.85 6.18
CA PHE A 81 9.76 -1.89 4.77
C PHE A 81 9.97 -3.33 4.29
N ASN A 82 10.72 -4.13 5.05
CA ASN A 82 10.96 -5.53 4.72
C ASN A 82 9.67 -6.36 4.78
N THR A 83 8.78 -6.09 5.74
CA THR A 83 7.45 -6.71 5.81
C THR A 83 6.64 -6.42 4.55
N LEU A 84 6.52 -5.15 4.15
CA LEU A 84 5.83 -4.76 2.92
C LEU A 84 6.44 -5.43 1.68
N ALA A 85 7.77 -5.39 1.54
CA ALA A 85 8.49 -6.03 0.44
C ALA A 85 8.23 -7.55 0.39
N ASN A 86 8.25 -8.22 1.54
CA ASN A 86 7.98 -9.65 1.64
C ASN A 86 6.54 -9.98 1.23
N VAL A 87 5.54 -9.24 1.72
CA VAL A 87 4.13 -9.44 1.35
C VAL A 87 3.97 -9.32 -0.17
N ILE A 88 4.55 -8.28 -0.80
CA ILE A 88 4.49 -8.09 -2.25
C ILE A 88 5.21 -9.18 -3.05
N ASN A 89 6.32 -9.69 -2.53
CA ASN A 89 7.09 -10.76 -3.17
C ASN A 89 6.41 -12.13 -3.08
N GLU A 90 5.65 -12.38 -2.01
CA GLU A 90 4.85 -13.60 -1.85
C GLU A 90 3.67 -13.66 -2.83
N LEU A 91 3.22 -12.50 -3.33
CA LEU A 91 2.18 -12.45 -4.36
C LEU A 91 2.71 -12.91 -5.72
N LYS A 92 2.40 -14.17 -6.05
CA LYS A 92 2.70 -14.75 -7.37
C LYS A 92 1.74 -14.18 -8.42
N VAL A 93 2.18 -13.13 -9.12
CA VAL A 93 1.47 -12.56 -10.30
C VAL A 93 1.19 -13.62 -11.39
N ASN A 94 1.98 -14.70 -11.41
CA ASN A 94 1.97 -15.68 -12.50
C ASN A 94 0.85 -16.75 -12.43
N ASN A 95 0.07 -16.83 -11.34
CA ASN A 95 -1.09 -17.72 -11.26
C ASN A 95 -2.41 -17.06 -11.72
N LEU A 96 -2.36 -15.83 -12.24
CA LEU A 96 -3.56 -15.05 -12.61
C LEU A 96 -4.06 -15.32 -14.04
N LEU A 97 -3.39 -16.20 -14.79
CA LEU A 97 -3.56 -16.35 -16.24
C LEU A 97 -4.57 -17.41 -16.69
N GLU A 98 -5.07 -18.28 -15.80
CA GLU A 98 -5.81 -19.47 -16.27
C GLU A 98 -7.34 -19.40 -16.22
N GLU A 99 -7.98 -18.39 -15.63
CA GLU A 99 -9.45 -18.32 -15.66
C GLU A 99 -9.99 -16.99 -16.20
N THR A 100 -10.28 -17.05 -17.50
CA THR A 100 -11.29 -16.29 -18.26
C THR A 100 -11.08 -14.79 -18.46
N ASN A 101 -10.93 -14.42 -19.73
CA ASN A 101 -11.23 -13.12 -20.36
C ASN A 101 -10.92 -11.87 -19.54
N ASP A 102 -9.76 -11.26 -19.83
CA ASP A 102 -9.44 -9.82 -19.72
C ASP A 102 -10.49 -8.95 -18.98
N ASN A 103 -10.67 -9.21 -17.68
CA ASN A 103 -11.58 -8.43 -16.84
C ASN A 103 -10.78 -7.26 -16.27
N ASN A 104 -11.39 -6.08 -16.24
CA ASN A 104 -10.76 -4.84 -15.77
C ASN A 104 -10.12 -5.01 -14.39
N LEU A 105 -10.72 -5.85 -13.54
CA LEU A 105 -10.29 -6.13 -12.17
C LEU A 105 -8.93 -6.85 -12.09
N ASN A 106 -8.72 -7.90 -12.89
CA ASN A 106 -7.46 -8.64 -12.96
C ASN A 106 -6.33 -7.76 -13.49
N ARG A 107 -6.66 -6.92 -14.48
CA ARG A 107 -5.73 -5.91 -15.00
C ARG A 107 -5.38 -4.88 -13.92
N ALA A 108 -6.37 -4.37 -13.18
CA ALA A 108 -6.14 -3.40 -12.11
C ALA A 108 -5.32 -4.00 -10.96
N TYR A 109 -5.62 -5.24 -10.54
CA TYR A 109 -4.83 -6.00 -9.58
C TYR A 109 -3.37 -6.11 -10.01
N ARG A 110 -3.11 -6.57 -11.24
CA ARG A 110 -1.74 -6.73 -11.76
C ARG A 110 -0.99 -5.41 -11.76
N LEU A 111 -1.63 -4.34 -12.26
CA LEU A 111 -1.03 -3.01 -12.30
C LEU A 111 -0.71 -2.49 -10.91
N LEU A 112 -1.56 -2.75 -9.91
CA LEU A 112 -1.31 -2.36 -8.52
C LEU A 112 -0.08 -3.07 -7.96
N ILE A 113 0.01 -4.39 -8.10
CA ILE A 113 1.17 -5.17 -7.62
C ILE A 113 2.47 -4.77 -8.34
N GLU A 114 2.43 -4.58 -9.66
CA GLU A 114 3.57 -4.09 -10.43
C GLU A 114 4.02 -2.71 -9.95
N THR A 115 3.08 -1.81 -9.65
CA THR A 115 3.39 -0.46 -9.16
C THR A 115 3.98 -0.50 -7.75
N TYR A 116 3.46 -1.34 -6.86
CA TYR A 116 4.07 -1.56 -5.54
C TYR A 116 5.51 -2.06 -5.65
N ARG A 117 5.79 -3.02 -6.54
CA ARG A 117 7.17 -3.50 -6.77
C ARG A 117 8.08 -2.37 -7.23
N GLU A 118 7.63 -1.59 -8.21
CA GLU A 118 8.38 -0.44 -8.71
C GLU A 118 8.68 0.56 -7.58
N VAL A 119 7.67 0.94 -6.79
CA VAL A 119 7.81 1.92 -5.70
C VAL A 119 8.72 1.38 -4.59
N ILE A 120 8.62 0.09 -4.23
CA ILE A 120 9.49 -0.56 -3.25
C ILE A 120 10.95 -0.55 -3.71
N GLU A 121 11.20 -0.91 -4.96
CA GLU A 121 12.55 -0.99 -5.53
C GLU A 121 13.18 0.40 -5.76
N SER A 122 12.37 1.42 -6.04
CA SER A 122 12.84 2.76 -6.39
C SER A 122 12.66 3.80 -5.28
N ASP A 123 11.44 4.27 -5.06
CA ASP A 123 11.15 5.42 -4.22
C ASP A 123 11.33 5.09 -2.73
N TYR A 124 10.74 3.99 -2.25
CA TYR A 124 10.82 3.58 -0.84
C TYR A 124 12.21 3.10 -0.42
N SER A 125 12.93 2.36 -1.27
CA SER A 125 14.31 1.96 -0.98
C SER A 125 15.22 3.17 -0.74
N GLN A 126 15.09 4.20 -1.58
CA GLN A 126 15.81 5.47 -1.44
C GLN A 126 15.36 6.26 -0.21
N ILE A 127 14.07 6.25 0.13
CA ILE A 127 13.59 6.87 1.37
C ILE A 127 14.25 6.22 2.58
N VAL A 128 14.24 4.89 2.66
CA VAL A 128 14.88 4.14 3.76
C VAL A 128 16.38 4.45 3.84
N GLU A 129 17.07 4.54 2.71
CA GLU A 129 18.48 4.92 2.66
C GLU A 129 18.70 6.37 3.13
N LEU A 130 17.87 7.32 2.70
CA LEU A 130 17.94 8.70 3.13
C LEU A 130 17.77 8.80 4.63
N VAL A 131 16.74 8.17 5.20
CA VAL A 131 16.50 8.20 6.64
C VAL A 131 17.71 7.61 7.38
N LYS A 132 18.24 6.46 6.97
CA LYS A 132 19.43 5.85 7.62
C LYS A 132 20.66 6.73 7.63
N ASN A 133 20.91 7.43 6.53
CA ASN A 133 22.17 8.13 6.27
C ASN A 133 22.10 9.63 6.53
N SER A 134 20.91 10.19 6.72
CA SER A 134 20.75 11.63 6.89
C SER A 134 21.24 12.08 8.26
N ASP A 135 22.22 12.99 8.27
CA ASP A 135 22.32 14.01 9.30
C ASP A 135 21.06 14.88 9.16
N HIS A 136 20.09 14.66 10.04
CA HIS A 136 18.80 15.35 10.02
C HIS A 136 19.00 16.87 10.16
N GLY A 137 18.79 17.60 9.06
CA GLY A 137 18.92 19.07 9.06
C GLY A 137 19.20 19.70 7.70
N GLU A 138 19.69 18.93 6.72
CA GLU A 138 19.96 19.49 5.38
C GLU A 138 18.67 19.64 4.56
N GLU A 139 18.41 20.87 4.10
CA GLU A 139 17.24 21.23 3.30
C GLU A 139 17.10 20.37 2.04
N GLU A 140 18.22 20.01 1.40
CA GLU A 140 18.25 19.16 0.21
C GLU A 140 17.77 17.74 0.50
N SER A 141 18.21 17.13 1.60
CA SER A 141 17.78 15.80 2.02
C SER A 141 16.28 15.75 2.32
N ASN A 142 15.75 16.80 2.97
CA ASN A 142 14.33 16.95 3.24
C ASN A 142 13.51 17.13 1.95
N GLN A 143 14.00 17.93 0.99
CA GLN A 143 13.34 18.11 -0.31
C GLN A 143 13.32 16.80 -1.11
N LYS A 144 14.43 16.05 -1.12
CA LYS A 144 14.51 14.75 -1.79
C LYS A 144 13.57 13.73 -1.16
N PHE A 145 13.56 13.63 0.17
CA PHE A 145 12.61 12.77 0.90
C PHE A 145 11.16 13.09 0.50
N ASN A 146 10.75 14.36 0.58
CA ASN A 146 9.38 14.76 0.27
C ASN A 146 9.01 14.44 -1.19
N THR A 147 9.93 14.66 -2.12
CA THR A 147 9.71 14.36 -3.55
C THR A 147 9.49 12.87 -3.78
N LEU A 148 10.34 12.01 -3.20
CA LEU A 148 10.20 10.56 -3.31
C LEU A 148 8.90 10.08 -2.67
N TYR A 149 8.56 10.59 -1.48
CA TYR A 149 7.35 10.22 -0.75
C TYR A 149 6.08 10.63 -1.51
N THR A 150 6.03 11.86 -2.03
CA THR A 150 4.91 12.32 -2.87
C THR A 150 4.79 11.51 -4.16
N ASN A 151 5.90 11.26 -4.85
CA ASN A 151 5.88 10.46 -6.09
C ASN A 151 5.37 9.03 -5.84
N ALA A 152 5.82 8.39 -4.76
CA ALA A 152 5.35 7.06 -4.36
C ALA A 152 3.85 7.07 -4.06
N SER A 153 3.39 8.01 -3.22
CA SER A 153 1.98 8.13 -2.85
C SER A 153 1.09 8.38 -4.07
N ASP A 154 1.46 9.29 -4.96
CA ASP A 154 0.70 9.61 -6.18
C ASP A 154 0.58 8.39 -7.12
N LYS A 155 1.68 7.63 -7.29
CA LYS A 155 1.67 6.40 -8.08
C LYS A 155 0.74 5.35 -7.47
N LEU A 156 0.85 5.12 -6.17
CA LEU A 156 0.08 4.08 -5.47
C LEU A 156 -1.40 4.44 -5.38
N ASN A 157 -1.76 5.66 -4.94
CA ASN A 157 -3.14 6.10 -4.82
C ASN A 157 -3.91 5.92 -6.13
N LYS A 158 -3.33 6.37 -7.24
CA LYS A 158 -3.95 6.20 -8.57
C LYS A 158 -4.23 4.74 -8.93
N LYS A 159 -3.41 3.80 -8.48
CA LYS A 159 -3.57 2.38 -8.78
C LYS A 159 -4.50 1.67 -7.80
N VAL A 160 -4.52 2.11 -6.54
CA VAL A 160 -5.48 1.69 -5.53
C VAL A 160 -6.88 2.10 -5.95
N ASP A 161 -7.08 3.36 -6.39
CA ASP A 161 -8.36 3.86 -6.89
C ASP A 161 -8.85 3.03 -8.08
N LEU A 162 -7.96 2.78 -9.05
CA LEU A 162 -8.27 1.95 -10.22
C LEU A 162 -8.67 0.51 -9.84
N PHE A 163 -8.03 -0.05 -8.81
CA PHE A 163 -8.38 -1.38 -8.30
C PHE A 163 -9.76 -1.40 -7.66
N TYR A 164 -10.06 -0.43 -6.78
CA TYR A 164 -11.35 -0.37 -6.12
C TYR A 164 -12.49 -0.02 -7.08
N GLU A 165 -12.25 0.82 -8.10
CA GLU A 165 -13.21 1.08 -9.18
C GLU A 165 -13.55 -0.21 -9.93
N ALA A 166 -12.53 -0.96 -10.36
CA ALA A 166 -12.74 -2.23 -11.05
C ALA A 166 -13.38 -3.31 -10.15
N LEU A 167 -13.12 -3.27 -8.84
CA LEU A 167 -13.72 -4.18 -7.86
C LEU A 167 -15.21 -3.87 -7.69
N HIS A 168 -15.57 -2.59 -7.64
CA HIS A 168 -16.95 -2.14 -7.58
C HIS A 168 -17.75 -2.51 -8.83
N GLU A 169 -17.18 -2.31 -10.03
CA GLU A 169 -17.81 -2.76 -11.28
C GLU A 169 -18.06 -4.27 -11.28
N TYR A 170 -17.07 -5.05 -10.83
CA TYR A 170 -17.19 -6.49 -10.72
C TYR A 170 -18.25 -6.91 -9.70
N SER A 171 -18.35 -6.21 -8.57
CA SER A 171 -19.33 -6.51 -7.53
C SER A 171 -20.76 -6.29 -8.03
N ILE A 172 -21.01 -5.19 -8.74
CA ILE A 172 -22.32 -4.93 -9.38
C ILE A 172 -22.62 -6.03 -10.40
N ALA A 173 -21.66 -6.38 -11.25
CA ALA A 173 -21.86 -7.40 -12.29
C ALA A 173 -22.15 -8.80 -11.73
N LYS A 174 -21.71 -9.07 -10.51
CA LYS A 174 -21.87 -10.35 -9.81
C LYS A 174 -22.96 -10.34 -8.73
N ASP A 175 -23.68 -9.23 -8.56
CA ASP A 175 -24.71 -9.04 -7.53
C ASP A 175 -24.17 -9.27 -6.10
N LEU A 176 -22.96 -8.74 -5.86
CA LEU A 176 -22.27 -8.81 -4.57
C LEU A 176 -22.41 -7.47 -3.84
N GLU A 177 -22.91 -7.51 -2.61
CA GLU A 177 -22.84 -6.37 -1.70
C GLU A 177 -21.43 -6.29 -1.09
N ILE A 178 -20.65 -5.32 -1.54
CA ILE A 178 -19.38 -4.94 -0.94
C ILE A 178 -19.56 -3.55 -0.35
N ASP A 179 -19.51 -3.44 0.98
CA ASP A 179 -19.54 -2.15 1.67
C ASP A 179 -18.14 -1.53 1.64
N LEU A 180 -17.78 -0.90 0.50
CA LEU A 180 -16.58 -0.08 0.36
C LEU A 180 -16.83 1.26 1.08
N LYS A 181 -16.39 1.38 2.34
CA LYS A 181 -16.46 2.61 3.14
C LYS A 181 -15.25 3.53 3.01
#